data_AF-A0A379WNI9-F1
#
_entry.id   AF-A0A379WNI9-F1
#
_cell.length_a   1.000
_cell.length_b   1.000
_cell.length_c   1.000
_cell.angle_alpha   90.00
_cell.angle_beta   90.00
_cell.angle_gamma   90.00
#
_symmetry.space_group_name_H-M   'P 1'
#
loop_
_entity.id
_entity.type
_entity.pdbx_description
1 polymer ?
#
loop_
_entity_poly.entity_id
_entity_poly.type
_entity_poly.pdbx_seq_one_letter_code
_entity_poly.pdbx_strand_id
1 'polypeptide(L)' 'MFNIESELLYAIAQQESAMKPGAIGHNRDGSTDLGLMQINSFHMKRLKKMGLVKNSCYRTPAFLSLLAPPFYQI' A
#
# COMPACT_ATOMS: atom_id res chain seq x y z
N MET A 1 -2.77 15.24 6.47
CA MET A 1 -1.96 14.13 7.02
C MET A 1 -2.90 13.32 7.89
N PHE A 2 -3.18 12.07 7.54
CA PHE A 2 -4.14 11.27 8.30
C PHE A 2 -3.47 10.75 9.56
N ASN A 3 -4.08 10.98 10.71
CA ASN A 3 -3.55 10.60 12.01
C ASN A 3 -3.90 9.13 12.29
N ILE A 4 -3.42 8.24 11.42
CA ILE A 4 -3.53 6.79 11.62
C ILE A 4 -2.44 6.40 12.61
N GLU A 5 -2.83 5.76 13.71
CA GLU A 5 -1.86 5.25 14.69
C GLU A 5 -0.86 4.32 14.03
N SER A 6 0.43 4.50 14.35
CA SER A 6 1.51 3.71 13.77
C SER A 6 1.34 2.22 14.02
N GLU A 7 0.82 1.83 15.19
CA GLU A 7 0.57 0.44 15.56
C GLU A 7 -0.44 -0.24 14.63
N LEU A 8 -1.49 0.47 14.22
CA LEU A 8 -2.47 -0.04 13.26
C LEU A 8 -1.83 -0.27 11.89
N LEU A 9 -0.97 0.65 11.44
CA LEU A 9 -0.24 0.50 10.18
C LEU A 9 0.71 -0.70 10.20
N TYR A 10 1.38 -0.95 11.34
CA TYR A 10 2.22 -2.14 11.53
C TYR A 10 1.40 -3.43 11.54
N ALA A 11 0.25 -3.45 12.22
CA ALA A 11 -0.63 -4.63 12.24
C ALA A 11 -1.11 -5.01 10.83
N ILE A 12 -1.52 -4.02 10.01
CA ILE A 12 -1.92 -4.27 8.62
C ILE A 12 -0.71 -4.76 7.80
N ALA A 13 0.47 -4.15 7.94
CA ALA A 13 1.66 -4.56 7.19
C ALA A 13 2.08 -6.01 7.52
N GLN A 14 1.91 -6.40 8.79
CA GLN A 14 2.15 -7.75 9.27
C GLN A 14 1.15 -8.76 8.69
N GLN A 15 -0.13 -8.40 8.59
CA GLN A 15 -1.17 -9.28 8.04
C GLN A 15 -1.03 -9.43 6.52
N GLU A 16 -0.80 -8.34 5.79
CA GLU A 16 -0.83 -8.32 4.33
C GLU A 16 0.45 -8.85 3.67
N SER A 17 1.61 -8.58 4.27
CA SER A 17 2.90 -8.95 3.64
C SER A 17 3.86 -9.68 4.58
N ALA A 18 3.45 -9.95 5.82
CA ALA A 18 4.36 -10.40 6.88
C ALA A 18 5.60 -9.50 7.02
N MET A 19 5.41 -8.18 6.90
CA MET A 19 6.47 -7.17 6.93
C MET A 19 7.53 -7.35 5.81
N LYS A 20 7.17 -7.94 4.66
CA LYS A 20 8.08 -8.11 3.52
C LYS A 20 7.93 -6.96 2.53
N PRO A 21 8.87 -6.00 2.46
CA PRO A 21 8.76 -4.81 1.60
C PRO A 21 8.84 -5.09 0.10
N GLY A 22 9.19 -6.31 -0.29
CA GLY A 22 9.19 -6.79 -1.67
C GLY A 22 8.07 -7.78 -1.98
N ALA A 23 7.06 -7.91 -1.13
CA ALA A 23 5.93 -8.80 -1.40
C ALA A 23 5.21 -8.40 -2.69
N ILE A 24 4.91 -9.40 -3.51
CA ILE A 24 4.19 -9.27 -4.78
C ILE A 24 3.08 -10.30 -4.74
N GLY A 25 1.83 -9.83 -4.72
CA GLY A 25 0.63 -10.65 -4.82
C GLY A 25 0.11 -10.66 -6.25
N HIS A 26 -0.34 -11.80 -6.76
CA HIS A 26 -0.93 -11.92 -8.09
C HIS A 26 -2.41 -12.26 -7.96
N ASN A 27 -3.27 -11.43 -8.57
CA ASN A 27 -4.70 -11.60 -8.49
C ASN A 27 -5.26 -12.27 -9.75
N ARG A 28 -6.41 -12.93 -9.61
CA ARG A 28 -7.08 -13.68 -10.69
C ARG A 28 -7.55 -12.79 -11.83
N ASP A 29 -7.75 -11.50 -11.57
CA ASP A 29 -8.12 -10.48 -12.55
C ASP A 29 -6.92 -9.94 -13.36
N GLY A 30 -5.71 -10.44 -13.10
CA GLY A 30 -4.46 -10.02 -13.74
C GLY A 30 -3.81 -8.78 -13.11
N SER A 31 -4.40 -8.22 -12.06
CA SER A 31 -3.78 -7.16 -11.26
C SER A 31 -2.69 -7.74 -10.34
N THR A 32 -1.81 -6.88 -9.86
CA THR A 32 -0.71 -7.24 -8.96
C THR A 32 -0.72 -6.34 -7.74
N ASP A 33 -0.60 -6.92 -6.55
CA ASP A 33 -0.50 -6.21 -5.29
C ASP A 33 0.98 -6.03 -4.91
N LEU A 34 1.36 -4.82 -4.52
CA LEU A 34 2.77 -4.43 -4.43
C LEU A 34 3.14 -3.93 -3.02
N GLY A 35 4.24 -4.47 -2.50
CA GLY A 35 4.95 -3.96 -1.30
C GLY A 35 4.32 -4.35 0.03
N LEU A 36 4.73 -3.64 1.10
CA LEU A 36 4.36 -3.95 2.48
C LEU A 36 2.84 -3.97 2.72
N MET A 37 2.14 -3.10 2.02
CA MET A 37 0.70 -2.89 2.21
C MET A 37 -0.12 -3.53 1.09
N GLN A 38 0.52 -4.36 0.24
CA GLN A 38 -0.14 -5.06 -0.87
C GLN A 38 -1.03 -4.13 -1.72
N ILE A 39 -0.49 -2.98 -2.14
CA ILE A 39 -1.30 -1.98 -2.86
C ILE A 39 -1.54 -2.45 -4.28
N ASN A 40 -2.81 -2.54 -4.67
CA ASN A 40 -3.17 -2.98 -6.00
C ASN A 40 -2.66 -2.06 -7.12
N SER A 41 -2.09 -2.68 -8.15
CA SER A 41 -1.55 -2.05 -9.36
C SER A 41 -2.52 -1.13 -10.09
N PHE A 42 -3.83 -1.35 -10.00
CA PHE A 42 -4.86 -0.51 -10.58
C PHE A 42 -4.78 0.94 -10.08
N HIS A 43 -4.50 1.10 -8.78
CA HIS A 43 -4.39 2.39 -8.13
C HIS A 43 -3.04 3.10 -8.39
N MET A 44 -2.02 2.36 -8.83
CA MET A 44 -0.68 2.92 -9.09
C MET A 44 -0.69 4.03 -10.15
N LYS A 45 -1.54 3.92 -11.18
CA LYS A 45 -1.66 4.97 -12.20
C LYS A 45 -2.12 6.30 -11.60
N ARG A 46 -3.09 6.26 -10.69
CA ARG A 46 -3.61 7.45 -9.99
C ARG A 46 -2.56 8.01 -9.03
N LEU A 47 -1.92 7.15 -8.24
CA LEU A 47 -0.93 7.55 -7.24
C LEU A 47 0.35 8.14 -7.86
N LYS A 48 0.76 7.64 -9.03
CA LYS A 48 1.85 8.25 -9.84
C LYS A 48 1.49 9.65 -10.33
N LYS A 49 0.26 9.86 -10.83
CA LYS A 49 -0.21 11.19 -11.25
C LYS A 49 -0.23 12.20 -10.11
N MET A 50 -0.51 11.75 -8.88
CA MET A 50 -0.49 12.58 -7.68
C MET A 50 0.92 12.84 -7.14
N GLY A 51 1.97 12.30 -7.78
CA GLY A 51 3.36 12.45 -7.33
C GLY A 51 3.69 11.69 -6.05
N LEU A 52 2.76 10.86 -5.55
CA LEU A 52 2.89 10.10 -4.30
C LEU A 52 3.80 8.87 -4.46
N VAL A 53 3.98 8.39 -5.69
CA VAL A 53 4.86 7.25 -6.00
C VAL A 53 6.16 7.77 -6.60
N LYS A 54 7.09 8.20 -5.73
CA LYS A 54 8.52 8.32 -6.06
C LYS A 54 9.25 7.16 -5.39
N ASN A 55 10.18 6.53 -6.12
CA ASN A 55 11.17 5.53 -5.67
C ASN A 55 10.86 4.82 -4.33
N SER A 56 10.15 3.69 -4.38
CA SER A 56 9.95 2.78 -3.25
C SER A 56 9.13 3.30 -2.05
N CYS A 57 8.44 4.45 -2.13
CA CYS A 57 7.59 4.94 -1.03
C CYS A 57 6.56 3.94 -0.52
N TYR A 58 5.97 3.10 -1.39
CA TYR A 58 4.98 2.07 -1.05
C TYR A 58 5.55 0.88 -0.24
N ARG A 59 6.87 0.87 0.01
CA ARG A 59 7.55 -0.12 0.85
C ARG A 59 7.59 0.27 2.33
N THR A 60 6.86 1.32 2.73
CA THR A 60 6.80 1.78 4.12
C THR A 60 5.35 1.85 4.60
N PRO A 61 5.06 1.52 5.88
CA PRO A 61 3.70 1.62 6.42
C PRO A 61 3.16 3.05 6.43
N ALA A 62 4.07 4.03 6.57
CA ALA A 62 3.76 5.46 6.52
C ALA A 62 3.13 5.90 5.18
N PHE A 63 3.29 5.12 4.11
CA PHE A 63 2.64 5.42 2.84
C PHE A 63 1.11 5.38 2.93
N LEU A 64 0.52 4.55 3.79
CA LEU A 64 -0.94 4.50 3.96
C LEU A 64 -1.53 5.72 4.67
N SER A 65 -0.78 6.37 5.57
CA SER A 65 -1.25 7.60 6.22
C SER A 65 -1.31 8.79 5.26
N LEU A 66 -0.78 8.63 4.04
CA LEU A 66 -0.93 9.59 2.93
C LEU A 66 -2.14 9.27 2.04
N LEU A 67 -2.75 8.08 2.16
CA LEU A 67 -3.73 7.55 1.20
C LEU A 67 -5.17 7.36 1.70
N ALA A 68 -5.46 7.42 3.00
CA ALA A 68 -6.83 7.22 3.48
C ALA A 68 -7.79 8.33 2.95
N PRO A 69 -9.07 8.09 2.58
CA PRO A 69 -9.87 6.87 2.60
C PRO A 69 -10.65 6.63 1.26
N PRO A 70 -10.02 6.04 0.23
CA PRO A 70 -10.82 5.20 -0.68
C PRO A 70 -10.21 3.82 -0.96
N PHE A 71 -9.09 3.47 -0.32
CA PHE A 71 -8.36 2.22 -0.63
C PHE A 71 -8.57 1.10 0.39
N TYR A 72 -9.38 1.31 1.43
CA TYR A 72 -9.76 0.30 2.43
C TYR A 72 -10.99 -0.53 2.02
N GLN A 73 -11.28 -0.63 0.73
CA GLN A 73 -12.26 -1.58 0.21
C GLN A 73 -11.51 -2.70 -0.49
N ILE A 74 -11.04 -3.65 0.31
CA ILE A 74 -10.72 -5.01 -0.09
C ILE A 74 -11.41 -5.93 0.91
#